data_AF-A0A974GY53-F1
#
_entry.id   AF-A0A974GY53-F1
#
_cell.length_a   1.000
_cell.length_b   1.000
_cell.length_c   1.000
_cell.angle_alpha   90.00
_cell.angle_beta   90.00
_cell.angle_gamma   90.00
#
_symmetry.space_group_name_H-M   'P 1'
#
loop_
_entity.id
_entity.type
_entity.pdbx_description
1 polymer ?
#
loop_
_entity_poly.entity_id
_entity_poly.type
_entity_poly.pdbx_seq_one_letter_code
_entity_poly.pdbx_strand_id
1 'polypeptide(L)'
;GTFFTCISKFGIYVLTCPCGLIYVGETTQMVKSRISQHRSSINLGNTTLPVSKHFVDLGHTADQLKFMVLEVVPPMKRGGDRELKLKRREVWWINMLKSLYPRGLNRDYDLFLFL
;
A
#
# COMPACT_ATOMS: atom_id res chain seq x y z
N GLY A 1 -0.86 23.19 -0.42
CA GLY A 1 -0.56 21.76 -0.64
C GLY A 1 -1.86 20.98 -0.57
N THR A 2 -2.02 19.94 -1.38
CA THR A 2 -3.19 19.05 -1.33
C THR A 2 -3.08 18.18 -0.08
N PHE A 3 -4.02 18.29 0.86
CA PHE A 3 -4.08 17.42 2.03
C PHE A 3 -4.90 16.18 1.71
N PHE A 4 -4.30 15.00 1.86
CA PHE A 4 -5.01 13.72 1.74
C PHE A 4 -5.37 13.18 3.11
N THR A 5 -6.57 12.63 3.25
CA THR A 5 -7.09 12.13 4.53
C THR A 5 -7.29 10.63 4.47
N CYS A 6 -7.35 9.97 5.62
CA CYS A 6 -7.58 8.52 5.69
C CYS A 6 -8.98 8.09 5.19
N ILE A 7 -9.89 9.03 4.92
CA ILE A 7 -11.22 8.77 4.35
C ILE A 7 -11.24 8.83 2.82
N SER A 8 -10.14 9.21 2.17
CA SER A 8 -10.04 9.22 0.70
C SER A 8 -10.14 7.81 0.11
N LYS A 9 -10.76 7.71 -1.07
CA LYS A 9 -10.84 6.49 -1.91
C LYS A 9 -9.92 6.63 -3.13
N PHE A 10 -9.56 5.52 -3.78
CA PHE A 10 -8.60 5.50 -4.89
C PHE A 10 -7.24 6.08 -4.49
N GLY A 11 -6.73 5.59 -3.35
CA GLY A 11 -5.52 6.09 -2.72
C GLY A 11 -4.35 5.12 -2.88
N ILE A 12 -3.16 5.69 -3.09
CA ILE A 12 -1.88 5.01 -2.93
C ILE A 12 -1.36 5.39 -1.55
N TYR A 13 -0.96 4.38 -0.78
CA TYR A 13 -0.44 4.54 0.58
C TYR A 13 0.86 3.77 0.75
N VAL A 14 1.63 4.17 1.76
CA VAL A 14 2.80 3.43 2.23
C VAL A 14 2.54 2.94 3.65
N LEU A 15 2.96 1.72 3.94
CA LEU A 15 3.10 1.16 5.27
C LEU A 15 4.58 1.12 5.64
N THR A 16 4.90 1.38 6.90
CA THR A 16 6.27 1.37 7.41
C THR A 16 6.38 0.43 8.60
N CYS A 17 7.27 -0.54 8.48
CA CYS A 17 7.70 -1.41 9.58
C CYS A 17 8.58 -0.63 10.57
N PRO A 18 8.58 -0.96 11.87
CA PRO A 18 9.59 -0.44 12.81
C PRO A 18 11.04 -0.74 12.39
N CYS A 19 11.25 -1.78 11.59
CA CYS A 19 12.52 -2.14 10.98
C CYS A 19 12.96 -1.23 9.81
N GLY A 20 12.15 -0.22 9.44
CA GLY A 20 12.45 0.73 8.37
C GLY A 20 12.03 0.28 6.96
N LEU A 21 11.67 -1.00 6.78
CA LEU A 21 11.15 -1.51 5.52
C LEU A 21 9.74 -0.98 5.24
N ILE A 22 9.44 -0.77 3.95
CA ILE A 22 8.17 -0.20 3.51
C ILE A 22 7.42 -1.11 2.55
N TYR A 23 6.10 -1.00 2.56
CA TYR A 23 5.17 -1.58 1.60
C TYR A 23 4.36 -0.47 0.95
N VAL A 24 4.29 -0.44 -0.38
CA VAL A 24 3.39 0.46 -1.11
C VAL A 24 2.17 -0.34 -1.56
N GLY A 25 0.98 0.20 -1.33
CA GLY A 25 -0.27 -0.41 -1.75
C GLY A 25 -1.25 0.59 -2.33
N GLU A 26 -2.15 0.11 -3.20
CA GLU A 26 -3.33 0.84 -3.62
C GLU A 26 -4.61 0.37 -2.92
N THR A 27 -5.64 1.23 -2.97
CA THR A 27 -7.01 0.84 -2.64
C THR A 27 -8.05 1.69 -3.34
N THR A 28 -9.09 1.05 -3.89
CA THR A 28 -10.33 1.70 -4.32
C THR A 28 -11.29 2.01 -3.16
N GLN A 29 -11.13 1.32 -2.02
CA GLN A 29 -11.86 1.58 -0.77
C GLN A 29 -11.29 2.80 -0.03
N MET A 30 -11.90 3.19 1.09
CA MET A 30 -11.31 4.20 1.98
C MET A 30 -9.96 3.70 2.51
N VAL A 31 -8.93 4.56 2.51
CA VAL A 31 -7.61 4.18 3.02
C VAL A 31 -7.70 3.60 4.43
N LYS A 32 -8.43 4.24 5.35
CA LYS A 32 -8.61 3.76 6.73
C LYS A 32 -9.11 2.32 6.81
N SER A 33 -10.01 1.92 5.91
CA SER A 33 -10.56 0.57 5.87
C SER A 33 -9.49 -0.43 5.44
N ARG A 34 -8.68 -0.09 4.43
CA ARG A 34 -7.58 -0.94 3.98
C ARG A 34 -6.48 -1.07 5.05
N ILE A 35 -6.14 0.02 5.74
CA ILE A 35 -5.17 -0.02 6.85
C ILE A 35 -5.69 -0.91 7.99
N SER A 36 -6.98 -0.82 8.32
CA SER A 36 -7.60 -1.70 9.32
C SER A 36 -7.50 -3.19 8.94
N GLN A 37 -7.71 -3.53 7.67
CA GLN A 37 -7.55 -4.91 7.18
C GLN A 37 -6.10 -5.42 7.32
N HIS A 38 -5.09 -4.58 7.05
CA HIS A 38 -3.69 -4.93 7.30
C HIS A 38 -3.43 -5.21 8.79
N ARG A 39 -3.90 -4.33 9.67
CA ARG A 39 -3.77 -4.51 11.13
C ARG A 39 -4.45 -5.79 11.62
N SER A 40 -5.68 -6.05 11.15
CA SER A 40 -6.40 -7.27 11.48
C SER A 40 -5.66 -8.52 11.00
N SER A 41 -5.07 -8.50 9.79
CA SER A 41 -4.30 -9.63 9.27
C SER A 41 -3.09 -9.94 10.16
N ILE A 42 -2.37 -8.92 10.62
CA ILE A 42 -1.23 -9.06 11.56
C ILE A 42 -1.72 -9.67 12.88
N ASN A 43 -2.78 -9.11 13.46
CA ASN A 43 -3.30 -9.57 14.76
C ASN A 43 -3.84 -11.01 14.71
N LEU A 44 -4.36 -11.44 13.56
CA LEU A 44 -4.81 -12.81 13.33
C LEU A 44 -3.66 -13.76 12.95
N GLY A 45 -2.42 -13.28 12.85
CA GLY A 45 -1.26 -14.09 12.48
C GLY A 45 -1.32 -14.61 11.05
N ASN A 46 -2.00 -13.91 10.12
CA ASN A 46 -2.16 -14.40 8.75
C ASN A 46 -0.84 -14.29 7.97
N THR A 47 -0.15 -15.41 7.77
CA THR A 47 1.15 -15.46 7.08
C THR A 47 1.04 -15.59 5.55
N THR A 48 -0.17 -15.56 4.98
CA THR A 48 -0.35 -15.59 3.51
C THR A 48 -0.03 -14.25 2.85
N LEU A 49 -0.17 -13.14 3.58
CA LEU A 49 0.07 -11.78 3.09
C LEU A 49 1.47 -11.31 3.46
N PRO A 50 2.21 -10.62 2.57
CA PRO A 50 3.63 -10.32 2.76
C PRO A 50 3.90 -9.45 3.99
N VAL A 51 3.10 -8.40 4.19
CA VAL A 51 3.24 -7.49 5.36
C VAL A 51 2.97 -8.23 6.65
N SER A 52 1.86 -8.98 6.70
CA SER A 52 1.47 -9.71 7.91
C SER A 52 2.46 -10.83 8.24
N LYS A 53 2.89 -11.61 7.25
CA LYS A 53 3.95 -12.60 7.40
C LYS A 53 5.21 -11.99 7.99
N HIS A 54 5.69 -10.87 7.43
CA HIS A 54 6.89 -10.20 7.92
C HIS A 54 6.77 -9.76 9.38
N PHE A 55 5.62 -9.20 9.76
CA PHE A 55 5.37 -8.79 11.14
C PHE A 55 5.35 -9.98 12.10
N VAL A 56 4.67 -11.07 11.72
CA VAL A 56 4.64 -12.31 12.51
C VAL A 56 6.03 -12.91 12.66
N ASP A 57 6.77 -13.07 11.56
CA ASP A 57 8.10 -13.69 11.54
C ASP A 57 9.12 -12.91 12.41
N LEU A 58 8.98 -11.59 12.52
CA LEU A 58 9.84 -10.72 13.35
C LEU A 58 9.27 -10.37 14.74
N GLY A 59 8.10 -10.88 15.10
CA GLY A 59 7.44 -10.55 16.37
C GLY A 59 7.02 -9.07 16.48
N HIS A 60 6.78 -8.40 15.36
CA HIS A 60 6.21 -7.04 15.34
C HIS A 60 4.68 -7.08 15.47
N THR A 61 4.11 -6.03 16.06
CA THR A 61 2.66 -5.93 16.29
C THR A 61 2.00 -4.92 15.37
N ALA A 62 0.68 -5.03 15.20
CA ALA A 62 -0.09 -4.11 14.36
C ALA A 62 -0.04 -2.65 14.85
N ASP A 63 0.20 -2.41 16.14
CA ASP A 63 0.32 -1.06 16.70
C ASP A 63 1.62 -0.37 16.29
N GLN A 64 2.65 -1.14 15.96
CA GLN A 64 3.91 -0.62 15.44
C GLN A 64 3.82 -0.25 13.94
N LEU A 65 2.76 -0.67 13.25
CA LEU A 65 2.53 -0.37 11.83
C LEU A 65 2.15 1.11 11.66
N LYS A 66 3.04 1.86 11.00
CA LYS A 66 2.79 3.25 10.58
C LYS A 66 2.30 3.28 9.14
N PHE A 67 1.55 4.31 8.77
CA PHE A 67 1.11 4.52 7.40
C PHE A 67 1.06 6.00 7.01
N MET A 68 1.11 6.26 5.71
CA MET A 68 0.91 7.58 5.12
C MET A 68 0.20 7.44 3.77
N VAL A 69 -0.68 8.40 3.43
CA VAL A 69 -1.24 8.51 2.08
C VAL A 69 -0.27 9.28 1.20
N LEU A 70 0.15 8.67 0.09
CA LEU A 70 1.09 9.27 -0.85
C LEU A 70 0.37 10.08 -1.93
N GLU A 71 -0.72 9.52 -2.47
CA GLU A 71 -1.44 10.09 -3.60
C GLU A 71 -2.89 9.62 -3.60
N VAL A 72 -3.81 10.47 -4.03
CA VAL A 72 -5.20 10.08 -4.35
C VAL A 72 -5.44 10.37 -5.82
N VAL A 73 -5.79 9.33 -6.58
CA VAL A 73 -6.06 9.47 -8.01
C VAL A 73 -7.41 10.17 -8.16
N PRO A 74 -7.49 11.38 -8.76
CA PRO A 74 -8.76 12.10 -8.87
C PRO A 74 -9.72 11.39 -9.83
N PRO A 75 -11.03 11.69 -9.77
CA PRO A 75 -11.99 11.24 -10.78
C PRO A 75 -11.55 11.65 -12.20
N MET A 76 -11.78 10.77 -13.18
CA MET A 76 -11.47 11.03 -14.58
C MET A 76 -12.50 11.98 -15.19
N LYS A 77 -12.06 13.06 -15.85
CA LYS A 77 -12.96 14.08 -16.42
C LYS A 77 -13.51 13.75 -17.81
N ARG A 78 -12.88 12.85 -18.56
CA ARG A 78 -13.16 12.61 -20.01
C ARG A 78 -13.14 11.12 -20.39
N GLY A 79 -13.66 10.25 -19.52
CA GLY A 79 -13.54 8.80 -19.69
C GLY A 79 -12.15 8.27 -19.32
N GLY A 80 -11.98 6.95 -19.44
CA GLY A 80 -10.75 6.23 -19.08
C GLY A 80 -10.87 5.40 -17.80
N ASP A 81 -9.96 4.43 -17.66
CA ASP A 81 -9.96 3.51 -16.54
C ASP A 81 -9.16 4.08 -15.35
N ARG A 82 -9.90 4.52 -14.32
CA ARG A 82 -9.32 5.08 -13.08
C ARG A 82 -8.59 4.01 -12.27
N GLU A 83 -9.04 2.76 -12.32
CA GLU A 83 -8.39 1.65 -11.61
C GLU A 83 -7.07 1.30 -12.29
N LEU A 84 -7.04 1.26 -13.62
CA LEU A 84 -5.78 1.10 -14.38
C LEU A 84 -4.79 2.23 -14.06
N LYS A 85 -5.28 3.48 -13.99
CA LYS A 85 -4.44 4.61 -13.57
C LYS A 85 -3.92 4.42 -12.14
N LEU A 86 -4.76 3.98 -11.21
CA LEU A 86 -4.39 3.69 -9.83
C LEU A 86 -3.29 2.62 -9.75
N LYS A 87 -3.44 1.50 -10.45
CA LYS A 87 -2.43 0.43 -10.55
C LYS A 87 -1.11 0.95 -11.13
N ARG A 88 -1.15 1.72 -12.22
CA ARG A 88 0.06 2.34 -12.81
C ARG A 88 0.77 3.27 -11.82
N ARG A 89 0.02 4.04 -11.03
CA ARG A 89 0.60 4.93 -10.00
C ARG A 89 1.19 4.14 -8.83
N GLU A 90 0.56 3.05 -8.40
CA GLU A 90 1.13 2.14 -7.39
C GLU A 90 2.50 1.63 -7.82
N VAL A 91 2.62 1.12 -9.05
CA VAL A 91 3.89 0.60 -9.55
C VAL A 91 4.95 1.70 -9.66
N TRP A 92 4.56 2.90 -10.10
CA TRP A 92 5.48 4.05 -10.09
C TRP A 92 6.01 4.34 -8.67
N TRP A 93 5.15 4.31 -7.65
CA TRP A 93 5.55 4.52 -6.26
C TRP A 93 6.40 3.39 -5.69
N ILE A 94 6.11 2.12 -6.03
CA ILE A 94 6.97 0.98 -5.66
C ILE A 94 8.39 1.18 -6.20
N ASN A 95 8.50 1.59 -7.47
CA ASN A 95 9.78 1.84 -8.13
C ASN A 95 10.51 3.07 -7.56
N MET A 96 9.77 4.13 -7.26
CA MET A 96 10.34 5.37 -6.71
C MET A 96 10.87 5.15 -5.30
N LEU A 97 10.11 4.47 -4.44
CA LEU A 97 10.46 4.25 -3.04
C LEU A 97 11.31 2.99 -2.80
N LYS A 98 11.60 2.22 -3.85
CA LYS A 98 12.40 0.98 -3.78
C LYS A 98 11.82 -0.03 -2.78
N SER A 99 10.50 -0.17 -2.76
CA SER A 99 9.80 -1.02 -1.78
C SER A 99 9.75 -2.52 -2.14
N LEU A 100 10.42 -2.94 -3.21
CA LEU A 100 10.56 -4.36 -3.56
C LEU A 100 11.50 -5.12 -2.61
N TYR A 101 11.15 -6.36 -2.29
CA TYR A 101 12.00 -7.30 -1.60
C TYR A 101 13.34 -7.49 -2.35
N PRO A 102 14.49 -7.57 -1.66
CA PRO A 102 14.66 -7.61 -0.21
C PRO A 102 14.76 -6.24 0.49
N ARG A 103 14.70 -5.12 -0.26
CA ARG A 103 14.86 -3.76 0.31
C ARG A 103 13.56 -3.14 0.80
N GLY A 104 12.43 -3.80 0.54
CA GLY A 104 11.12 -3.49 1.08
C GLY A 104 10.23 -4.73 1.16
N LEU A 105 8.93 -4.51 1.31
CA LEU A 105 7.94 -5.55 1.62
C LEU A 105 7.03 -5.92 0.44
N ASN A 106 7.08 -5.20 -0.69
CA ASN A 106 6.41 -5.63 -1.92
C ASN A 106 7.19 -6.82 -2.51
N ARG A 107 6.50 -7.91 -2.85
CA ARG A 107 7.15 -9.09 -3.46
C ARG A 107 7.35 -8.92 -4.96
N ASP A 108 6.32 -8.43 -5.62
CA ASP A 108 6.24 -8.21 -7.04
C ASP A 108 5.23 -7.09 -7.32
N TYR A 109 5.13 -6.74 -8.59
CA TYR A 109 4.06 -5.92 -9.15
C TYR A 109 3.88 -6.30 -10.61
N ASP A 110 2.72 -5.98 -11.18
CA ASP A 110 2.42 -6.31 -12.56
C ASP A 110 3.14 -5.35 -13.53
N LEU A 111 4.15 -5.88 -14.24
CA LEU A 111 4.90 -5.17 -15.27
C LEU A 111 4.07 -4.93 -16.55
N PHE A 112 3.02 -5.72 -16.81
CA PHE A 112 2.17 -5.56 -17.99
C PHE A 112 1.38 -4.25 -17.96
N LEU A 113 1.30 -3.57 -16.82
CA LEU A 113 0.67 -2.25 -16.70
C LEU A 113 1.39 -1.14 -17.49
N PHE A 114 2.59 -1.40 -18.01
CA PHE A 114 3.41 -0.47 -18.82
C PHE A 114 3.50 -0.83 -20.31
N LEU A 115 2.94 -1.98 -20.71
CA LEU A 115 2.81 -2.37 -22.12
C LEU A 115 1.47 -1.86 -22.68
#